data_AF-A0A1G1IWD1-F1
#
_entry.id   AF-A0A1G1IWD1-F1
#
_cell.length_a   1.000
_cell.length_b   1.000
_cell.length_c   1.000
_cell.angle_alpha   90.00
_cell.angle_beta   90.00
_cell.angle_gamma   90.00
#
_symmetry.space_group_name_H-M   'P 1'
#
loop_
_entity.id
_entity.type
_entity.pdbx_description
1 polymer ?
#
loop_
_entity_poly.entity_id
_entity_poly.type
_entity_poly.pdbx_seq_one_letter_code
_entity_poly.pdbx_strand_id
1 'polypeptide(L)'
;MAFNSTSLKFAISFAFHIIAIVLSVMTLKPNTLPVHPRLAAELLSGRDNGYQLPGSQFKIFQPILPKKGSASLIYDRPCPTDAKSKQFCHDAQKFLTPFLLSMDTQEPIALVYCSSAELAEKRLAETGYRWAYNAGKGRGIARRMA
;
A
#
# COMPACT_ATOMS: atom_id res chain seq x y z
N MET A 1 9.27 -71.53 23.00
CA MET A 1 9.02 -70.55 21.92
C MET A 1 9.91 -69.35 22.16
N ALA A 2 10.98 -69.18 21.37
CA ALA A 2 11.87 -68.04 21.50
C ALA A 2 11.19 -66.79 20.93
N PHE A 3 10.93 -65.80 21.77
CA PHE A 3 10.38 -64.52 21.34
C PHE A 3 11.43 -63.80 20.48
N ASN A 4 11.13 -63.62 19.20
CA ASN A 4 12.09 -63.07 18.23
C ASN A 4 12.25 -61.56 18.47
N SER A 5 13.36 -61.16 19.09
CA SER A 5 13.60 -59.79 19.59
C SER A 5 13.56 -58.71 18.49
N THR A 6 13.77 -59.09 17.24
CA THR A 6 13.63 -58.26 16.04
C THR A 6 12.19 -57.85 15.74
N SER A 7 11.23 -58.76 15.92
CA SER A 7 9.79 -58.48 15.73
C SER A 7 9.28 -57.46 16.75
N LEU A 8 9.76 -57.57 17.99
CA LEU A 8 9.41 -56.65 19.07
C LEU A 8 9.93 -55.22 18.80
N LYS A 9 11.18 -55.09 18.32
CA LYS A 9 11.76 -53.78 17.97
C LYS A 9 11.02 -53.11 16.80
N PHE A 10 10.61 -53.90 15.81
CA PHE A 10 9.82 -53.40 14.67
C PHE A 10 8.46 -52.89 15.13
N ALA A 11 7.75 -53.65 15.97
CA ALA A 11 6.45 -53.25 16.51
C ALA A 11 6.52 -51.94 17.33
N ILE A 12 7.56 -51.79 18.16
CA ILE A 12 7.77 -50.57 18.96
C ILE A 12 8.07 -49.36 18.06
N SER A 13 8.96 -49.53 17.07
CA SER A 13 9.28 -48.46 16.11
C SER A 13 8.04 -48.04 15.32
N PHE A 14 7.25 -49.00 14.86
CA PHE A 14 6.02 -48.74 14.12
C PHE A 14 5.01 -47.95 14.97
N ALA A 15 4.80 -48.37 16.21
CA ALA A 15 3.92 -47.65 17.15
C ALA A 15 4.41 -46.22 17.42
N PHE A 16 5.72 -46.02 17.59
CA PHE A 16 6.30 -44.69 17.78
C PHE A 16 6.03 -43.76 16.60
N HIS A 17 6.21 -44.24 15.36
CA HIS A 17 5.97 -43.44 14.16
C HIS A 17 4.48 -43.10 13.99
N ILE A 18 3.58 -44.04 14.29
CA ILE A 18 2.13 -43.78 14.28
C ILE A 18 1.79 -42.67 15.28
N ILE A 19 2.30 -42.77 16.51
CA ILE A 19 2.06 -41.76 17.55
C ILE A 19 2.63 -40.40 17.14
N ALA A 20 3.83 -40.35 16.58
CA ALA A 20 4.45 -39.11 16.11
C ALA A 20 3.65 -38.45 14.97
N ILE A 21 3.13 -39.24 14.03
CA ILE A 21 2.27 -38.75 12.95
C ILE A 21 0.96 -38.19 13.52
N VAL A 22 0.30 -38.94 14.41
CA VAL A 22 -0.94 -38.48 15.06
C VAL A 22 -0.71 -37.19 15.84
N LEU A 23 0.36 -37.10 16.62
CA LEU A 23 0.73 -35.89 17.36
C LEU A 23 1.00 -34.72 16.42
N SER A 24 1.67 -34.94 15.28
CA SER A 24 1.94 -33.90 14.28
C SER A 24 0.64 -33.36 13.66
N VAL A 25 -0.31 -34.25 13.34
CA VAL A 25 -1.62 -33.86 12.81
C VAL A 25 -2.47 -33.14 13.87
N MET A 26 -2.42 -33.59 15.12
CA MET A 26 -3.17 -32.94 16.22
C MET A 26 -2.58 -31.59 16.65
N THR A 27 -1.28 -31.35 16.42
CA THR A 27 -0.61 -30.09 16.77
C THR A 27 -0.61 -29.06 15.64
N LEU A 28 -1.00 -29.45 14.42
CA LEU A 28 -1.29 -28.54 13.31
C LEU A 28 -2.52 -27.68 13.64
N LYS A 29 -2.28 -26.60 14.39
CA LYS A 29 -3.26 -25.52 14.51
C LYS A 29 -3.36 -24.83 13.15
N PRO A 30 -4.56 -24.69 12.56
CA PRO A 30 -4.72 -23.90 11.35
C PRO A 30 -4.21 -22.49 11.67
N ASN A 31 -3.29 -22.00 10.84
CA ASN A 31 -2.74 -20.66 10.99
C ASN A 31 -3.87 -19.67 10.67
N THR A 32 -4.63 -19.28 11.69
CA THR A 32 -5.68 -18.28 11.58
C THR A 32 -5.01 -16.93 11.44
N LEU A 33 -4.69 -16.56 10.21
CA LEU A 33 -4.33 -15.18 9.89
C LEU A 33 -5.52 -14.30 10.30
N PRO A 34 -5.32 -13.20 11.04
CA PRO A 34 -6.37 -12.25 11.41
C PRO A 34 -6.75 -11.40 10.19
N VAL A 35 -7.08 -12.05 9.07
CA VAL A 35 -7.35 -11.43 7.78
C VAL A 35 -8.72 -11.89 7.33
N HIS A 36 -9.55 -10.96 6.85
CA HIS A 36 -10.88 -11.25 6.36
C HIS A 36 -10.80 -12.36 5.28
N PRO A 37 -11.60 -13.45 5.36
CA PRO A 37 -11.41 -14.66 4.55
C PRO A 37 -11.47 -14.40 3.03
N ARG A 38 -12.23 -13.37 2.62
CA ARG A 38 -12.26 -12.91 1.22
C ARG A 38 -10.93 -12.34 0.75
N LEU A 39 -10.26 -11.54 1.57
CA LEU A 39 -8.96 -10.95 1.26
C LEU A 39 -7.88 -12.04 1.20
N ALA A 40 -7.94 -13.04 2.10
CA ALA A 40 -7.02 -14.17 2.08
C ALA A 40 -7.17 -15.02 0.81
N ALA A 41 -8.41 -15.34 0.40
CA ALA A 41 -8.68 -16.08 -0.84
C ALA A 41 -8.26 -15.30 -2.10
N GLU A 42 -8.48 -13.99 -2.11
CA GLU A 42 -8.10 -13.11 -3.23
C GLU A 42 -6.57 -12.95 -3.34
N LEU A 43 -5.86 -12.78 -2.22
CA LEU A 43 -4.38 -12.77 -2.17
C LEU A 43 -3.77 -14.11 -2.62
N LEU A 44 -4.32 -15.24 -2.16
CA LEU A 44 -3.83 -16.57 -2.52
C LEU A 44 -4.16 -16.95 -3.97
N SER A 45 -5.21 -16.38 -4.55
CA SER A 45 -5.59 -16.61 -5.95
C SER A 45 -4.92 -15.63 -6.93
N GLY A 46 -4.10 -14.70 -6.43
CA GLY A 46 -3.43 -13.67 -7.25
C GLY A 46 -4.40 -12.69 -7.90
N ARG A 47 -5.61 -12.56 -7.37
CA ARG A 47 -6.62 -11.63 -7.87
C ARG A 47 -6.66 -10.42 -6.95
N ASP A 48 -6.09 -9.30 -7.40
CA ASP A 48 -6.07 -8.02 -6.67
C ASP A 48 -7.45 -7.34 -6.56
N ASN A 49 -8.54 -8.06 -6.83
CA ASN A 49 -9.89 -7.50 -6.85
C ASN A 49 -10.29 -7.05 -5.44
N GLY A 50 -10.27 -5.74 -5.20
CA GLY A 50 -10.64 -5.13 -3.92
C GLY A 50 -9.47 -4.63 -3.09
N TYR A 51 -8.22 -4.95 -3.46
CA TYR A 51 -7.05 -4.35 -2.85
C TYR A 51 -6.65 -3.08 -3.60
N GLN A 52 -7.00 -1.91 -3.04
CA GLN A 52 -6.46 -0.64 -3.53
C GLN A 52 -5.09 -0.42 -2.88
N LEU A 53 -4.05 -0.35 -3.71
CA LEU A 53 -2.71 -0.01 -3.23
C LEU A 53 -2.75 1.37 -2.55
N PRO A 54 -2.26 1.53 -1.31
CA PRO A 54 -2.21 2.85 -0.67
C PRO A 54 -1.52 3.87 -1.56
N GLY A 55 -2.18 5.01 -1.81
CA GLY A 55 -1.70 6.05 -2.70
C GLY A 55 -1.96 5.83 -4.19
N SER A 56 -2.67 4.76 -4.60
CA SER A 56 -2.97 4.48 -6.01
C SER A 56 -3.72 5.60 -6.72
N GLN A 57 -4.42 6.48 -6.00
CA GLN A 57 -5.03 7.68 -6.57
C GLN A 57 -4.03 8.63 -7.26
N PHE A 58 -2.73 8.55 -6.93
CA PHE A 58 -1.66 9.33 -7.53
C PHE A 58 -1.08 8.72 -8.81
N LYS A 59 -1.59 7.56 -9.25
CA LYS A 59 -1.16 6.90 -10.49
C LYS A 59 -1.29 7.79 -11.73
N ILE A 60 -2.24 8.73 -11.72
CA ILE A 60 -2.43 9.71 -12.80
C ILE A 60 -1.22 10.62 -13.03
N PHE A 61 -0.34 10.81 -12.02
CA PHE A 61 0.81 11.70 -12.11
C PHE A 61 2.08 10.98 -12.58
N GLN A 62 2.17 9.66 -12.41
CA GLN A 62 3.37 8.88 -12.74
C GLN A 62 3.85 9.04 -14.20
N PRO A 63 2.97 9.12 -15.23
CA PRO A 63 3.42 9.27 -16.62
C PRO A 63 4.05 10.64 -16.91
N ILE A 64 3.78 11.64 -16.07
CA ILE A 64 4.08 13.05 -16.34
C ILE A 64 5.17 13.57 -15.39
N LEU A 65 5.32 12.95 -14.23
CA LEU A 65 6.36 13.26 -13.27
C LEU A 65 7.74 12.81 -13.76
N PRO A 66 8.80 13.61 -13.51
CA PRO A 66 10.15 13.17 -13.80
C PRO A 66 10.55 12.01 -12.87
N LYS A 67 11.47 11.16 -13.33
CA LYS A 67 11.90 9.95 -12.60
C LYS A 67 12.52 10.25 -11.23
N LYS A 68 13.02 11.46 -11.00
CA LYS A 68 13.63 11.95 -9.77
C LYS A 68 13.36 13.45 -9.62
N GLY A 69 13.33 13.95 -8.40
CA GLY A 69 13.14 15.38 -8.09
C GLY A 69 12.18 15.59 -6.93
N SER A 70 11.78 16.84 -6.73
CA SER A 70 10.83 17.30 -5.73
C SER A 70 9.63 17.99 -6.39
N ALA A 71 8.44 17.83 -5.82
CA ALA A 71 7.29 18.70 -6.10
C ALA A 71 6.51 18.98 -4.83
N SER A 72 5.84 20.12 -4.81
CA SER A 72 4.91 20.47 -3.74
C SER A 72 3.57 19.77 -3.93
N LEU A 73 2.90 19.38 -2.84
CA LEU A 73 1.51 18.90 -2.89
C LEU A 73 0.55 20.06 -2.65
N ILE A 74 -0.31 20.35 -3.63
CA ILE A 74 -1.45 21.24 -3.46
C ILE A 74 -2.69 20.39 -3.25
N TYR A 75 -3.24 20.48 -2.04
CA TYR A 75 -4.44 19.77 -1.61
C TYR A 75 -5.54 20.79 -1.25
N ASP A 76 -6.77 20.27 -1.04
CA ASP A 76 -7.94 21.08 -0.67
C ASP A 76 -7.70 22.04 0.49
N ARG A 77 -6.86 21.62 1.45
CA ARG A 77 -6.44 22.42 2.59
C ARG A 77 -4.90 22.47 2.63
N PRO A 78 -4.31 23.54 3.18
CA PRO A 78 -2.90 23.54 3.56
C PRO A 78 -2.62 22.33 4.47
N CYS A 79 -1.41 21.78 4.36
CA CYS A 79 -1.06 20.47 4.90
C CYS A 79 -1.61 20.20 6.32
N PRO A 80 -2.13 19.00 6.59
CA PRO A 80 -3.09 18.79 7.65
C PRO A 80 -2.44 18.44 9.00
N THR A 81 -3.04 18.94 10.07
CA THR A 81 -2.71 18.57 11.45
C THR A 81 -3.33 17.23 11.88
N ASP A 82 -4.36 16.75 11.18
CA ASP A 82 -5.11 15.54 11.52
C ASP A 82 -4.47 14.24 11.02
N ALA A 83 -4.73 13.14 11.73
CA ALA A 83 -4.11 11.83 11.48
C ALA A 83 -4.44 11.25 10.10
N LYS A 84 -5.67 11.45 9.60
CA LYS A 84 -6.11 10.89 8.31
C LYS A 84 -5.35 11.51 7.15
N SER A 85 -5.19 12.82 7.20
CA SER A 85 -4.61 13.54 6.09
C SER A 85 -3.07 13.47 6.14
N LYS A 86 -2.45 13.30 7.33
CA LYS A 86 -1.05 12.87 7.45
C LYS A 86 -0.81 11.49 6.82
N GLN A 87 -1.68 10.53 7.08
CA GLN A 87 -1.60 9.20 6.47
C GLN A 87 -1.71 9.30 4.94
N PHE A 88 -2.64 10.12 4.43
CA PHE A 88 -2.79 10.36 3.00
C PHE A 88 -1.50 10.89 2.35
N CYS A 89 -0.83 11.84 3.00
CA CYS A 89 0.45 12.39 2.54
C CYS A 89 1.56 11.33 2.53
N HIS A 90 1.63 10.51 3.58
CA HIS A 90 2.58 9.42 3.67
C HIS A 90 2.36 8.36 2.57
N ASP A 91 1.10 8.01 2.31
CA ASP A 91 0.75 7.06 1.25
C ASP A 91 1.08 7.63 -0.14
N ALA A 92 0.86 8.93 -0.35
CA ALA A 92 1.27 9.63 -1.57
C ALA A 92 2.79 9.58 -1.79
N GLN A 93 3.55 9.92 -0.74
CA GLN A 93 5.02 9.90 -0.77
C GLN A 93 5.55 8.49 -1.05
N LYS A 94 5.00 7.47 -0.41
CA LYS A 94 5.41 6.08 -0.63
C LYS A 94 5.12 5.65 -2.07
N PHE A 95 3.95 5.98 -2.59
CA PHE A 95 3.53 5.59 -3.94
C PHE A 95 4.33 6.27 -5.06
N LEU A 96 4.79 7.51 -4.83
CA LEU A 96 5.51 8.30 -5.84
C LEU A 96 7.04 8.17 -5.74
N THR A 97 7.56 7.38 -4.81
CA THR A 97 9.00 7.07 -4.69
C THR A 97 9.61 6.65 -6.05
N PRO A 98 10.80 7.16 -6.44
CA PRO A 98 11.76 7.94 -5.66
C PRO A 98 11.56 9.47 -5.72
N PHE A 99 10.39 9.93 -6.19
CA PHE A 99 10.07 11.34 -6.27
C PHE A 99 9.68 11.89 -4.88
N LEU A 100 10.20 13.06 -4.51
CA LEU A 100 9.97 13.67 -3.19
C LEU A 100 8.78 14.63 -3.23
N LEU A 101 7.86 14.47 -2.29
CA LEU A 101 6.67 15.28 -2.13
C LEU A 101 6.86 16.21 -0.95
N SER A 102 7.04 17.50 -1.23
CA SER A 102 7.09 18.54 -0.23
C SER A 102 5.68 19.05 0.07
N MET A 103 5.42 19.32 1.34
CA MET A 103 4.15 19.93 1.77
C MET A 103 4.24 21.45 1.85
N ASP A 104 5.46 21.95 2.01
CA ASP A 104 5.74 23.37 1.89
C ASP A 104 5.72 23.70 0.40
N THR A 105 4.81 24.60 0.01
CA THR A 105 4.50 24.95 -1.39
C THR A 105 5.62 25.77 -2.04
N GLN A 106 6.88 25.36 -1.87
CA GLN A 106 8.07 26.09 -2.30
C GLN A 106 8.71 25.56 -3.58
N GLU A 107 8.38 24.34 -3.99
CA GLU A 107 9.01 23.67 -5.12
C GLU A 107 8.60 24.33 -6.47
N PRO A 108 9.43 24.23 -7.51
CA PRO A 108 9.09 24.80 -8.82
C PRO A 108 7.88 24.12 -9.48
N ILE A 109 7.62 22.86 -9.13
CA ILE A 109 6.53 22.04 -9.65
C ILE A 109 5.63 21.66 -8.47
N ALA A 110 4.32 21.61 -8.71
CA ALA A 110 3.36 21.11 -7.75
C ALA A 110 2.43 20.05 -8.36
N LEU A 111 2.10 19.04 -7.57
CA LEU A 111 1.01 18.11 -7.81
C LEU A 111 -0.26 18.68 -7.22
N VAL A 112 -1.28 18.88 -8.04
CA VAL A 112 -2.59 19.35 -7.60
C VAL A 112 -3.50 18.15 -7.46
N TYR A 113 -4.03 17.95 -6.25
CA TYR A 113 -5.02 16.93 -5.96
C TYR A 113 -6.09 17.54 -5.07
N CYS A 114 -7.11 18.13 -5.68
CA CYS A 114 -8.25 18.70 -5.00
C CYS A 114 -9.53 17.90 -5.30
N SER A 115 -10.53 18.05 -4.44
CA SER A 115 -11.84 17.39 -4.59
C SER A 115 -12.67 17.99 -5.72
N SER A 116 -12.46 19.27 -6.06
CA SER A 116 -13.14 19.96 -7.17
C SER A 116 -12.19 20.85 -7.95
N ALA A 117 -12.58 21.19 -9.19
CA ALA A 117 -11.83 22.12 -10.03
C ALA A 117 -11.80 23.54 -9.40
N GLU A 118 -12.91 23.98 -8.83
CA GLU A 118 -13.03 25.28 -8.15
C GLU A 118 -12.05 25.41 -6.97
N LEU A 119 -11.93 24.35 -6.16
CA LEU A 119 -10.96 24.31 -5.06
C LEU A 119 -9.52 24.34 -5.58
N ALA A 120 -9.24 23.60 -6.66
CA ALA A 120 -7.92 23.62 -7.27
C ALA A 120 -7.54 25.03 -7.75
N GLU A 121 -8.42 25.73 -8.48
CA GLU A 121 -8.18 27.11 -8.92
C GLU A 121 -7.93 28.04 -7.74
N LYS A 122 -8.76 27.95 -6.71
CA LYS A 122 -8.59 28.74 -5.48
C LYS A 122 -7.23 28.49 -4.83
N ARG A 123 -6.85 27.23 -4.66
CA ARG A 123 -5.57 26.86 -4.01
C ARG A 123 -4.36 27.25 -4.86
N LEU A 124 -4.47 27.17 -6.18
CA LEU A 124 -3.42 27.64 -7.09
C LEU A 124 -3.21 29.14 -7.01
N ALA A 125 -4.30 29.92 -6.97
CA ALA A 125 -4.24 31.37 -6.78
C ALA A 125 -3.61 31.74 -5.42
N GLU A 126 -3.98 31.05 -4.34
CA GLU A 126 -3.44 31.29 -2.99
C GLU A 126 -1.94 30.93 -2.86
N THR A 127 -1.45 29.96 -3.65
CA THR A 127 -0.08 29.46 -3.55
C THR A 127 0.88 30.06 -4.59
N GLY A 128 0.37 30.82 -5.56
CA GLY A 128 1.16 31.43 -6.64
C GLY A 128 1.55 30.45 -7.76
N TYR A 129 0.79 29.37 -7.94
CA TYR A 129 1.02 28.39 -8.99
C TYR A 129 0.03 28.57 -10.14
N ARG A 130 0.41 28.13 -11.35
CA ARG A 130 -0.51 27.99 -12.49
C ARG A 130 -0.46 26.59 -13.06
N TRP A 131 -1.58 26.16 -13.66
CA TRP A 131 -1.64 24.88 -14.35
C TRP A 131 -0.57 24.77 -15.43
N ALA A 132 0.24 23.71 -15.35
CA ALA A 132 1.09 23.24 -16.45
C ALA A 132 0.37 22.14 -17.23
N TYR A 133 -0.40 21.30 -16.53
CA TYR A 133 -1.22 20.25 -17.11
C TYR A 133 -2.46 20.03 -16.24
N ASN A 134 -3.66 20.08 -16.83
CA ASN A 134 -4.92 19.84 -16.12
C ASN A 134 -5.49 18.48 -16.54
N ALA A 135 -5.57 17.53 -15.60
CA ALA A 135 -6.13 16.20 -15.79
C ALA A 135 -7.66 16.16 -15.56
N GLY A 136 -8.27 17.30 -15.19
CA GLY A 136 -9.68 17.44 -14.86
C GLY A 136 -10.00 17.15 -13.40
N LYS A 137 -11.19 17.58 -12.96
CA LYS A 137 -11.73 17.35 -11.60
C LYS A 137 -10.81 17.83 -10.46
N GLY A 138 -10.10 18.94 -10.67
CA GLY A 138 -9.19 19.50 -9.66
C GLY A 138 -7.87 18.73 -9.50
N ARG A 139 -7.47 17.95 -10.51
CA ARG A 139 -6.25 17.16 -10.50
C ARG A 139 -5.34 17.55 -11.65
N GLY A 140 -4.04 17.61 -11.41
CA GLY A 140 -3.07 17.90 -12.45
C GLY A 140 -1.73 18.33 -11.91
N ILE A 141 -0.95 18.98 -12.76
CA ILE A 141 0.38 19.50 -12.42
C ILE A 141 0.36 20.99 -12.60
N ALA A 142 0.94 21.69 -11.65
CA ALA A 142 1.10 23.12 -11.67
C ALA A 142 2.58 23.51 -11.57
N ARG A 143 2.90 24.72 -12.03
CA ARG A 143 4.23 25.30 -11.97
C ARG A 143 4.16 26.63 -11.26
N ARG A 144 5.15 26.89 -10.41
CA ARG A 144 5.29 28.19 -9.76
C ARG A 144 5.64 29.24 -10.80
N MET A 145 4.96 30.39 -10.74
CA MET A 145 5.36 31.53 -11.54
C MET A 145 6.57 32.16 -10.87
N ALA A 146 7.70 32.22 -11.58
CA ALA A 146 8.84 33.00 -11.15
C ALA A 146 8.51 34.50 -11.20
#